data_AF-A0A929PBF0-F1
#
_entry.id   AF-A0A929PBF0-F1
#
_cell.length_a   1.000
_cell.length_b   1.000
_cell.length_c   1.000
_cell.angle_alpha   90.00
_cell.angle_beta   90.00
_cell.angle_gamma   90.00
#
_symmetry.space_group_name_H-M   'P 1'
#
loop_
_entity.id
_entity.type
_entity.pdbx_description
1 polymer ?
#
loop_
_entity_poly.entity_id
_entity_poly.type
_entity_poly.pdbx_seq_one_letter_code
_entity_poly.pdbx_strand_id
1 'polypeptide(L)' 'MPVTTAIATADPENGLLMGLNAGANVIMPDFTPVNYRKNYKIYNNKTHITLERAKEIIQKANRIISSHKGDTLKRP' A
#
# COMPACT_ATOMS: atom_id res chain seq x y z
N MET A 1 2.86 11.14 -0.25
CA MET A 1 2.81 10.43 1.05
C MET A 1 2.27 9.01 0.82
N PRO A 2 2.93 7.97 1.35
CA PRO A 2 2.45 6.60 1.23
C PRO A 2 1.36 6.24 2.26
N VAL A 3 0.43 5.37 1.87
CA VAL A 3 -0.36 4.57 2.82
C VAL A 3 0.53 3.45 3.31
N THR A 4 0.90 3.47 4.59
CA THR A 4 1.85 2.51 5.14
C THR A 4 1.18 1.17 5.40
N THR A 5 1.98 0.10 5.34
CA THR A 5 1.54 -1.26 5.67
C THR A 5 0.99 -1.37 7.09
N ALA A 6 1.45 -0.52 8.03
CA ALA A 6 0.97 -0.51 9.40
C ALA A 6 -0.52 -0.10 9.48
N ILE A 7 -0.96 0.87 8.67
CA ILE A 7 -2.39 1.25 8.58
C ILE A 7 -3.21 0.06 8.07
N ALA A 8 -2.71 -0.63 7.04
CA ALA A 8 -3.34 -1.84 6.51
C ALA A 8 -3.30 -3.03 7.48
N THR A 9 -2.45 -3.00 8.51
CA THR A 9 -2.42 -4.00 9.58
C THR A 9 -3.38 -3.67 10.70
N ALA A 10 -3.53 -2.38 11.04
CA ALA A 10 -4.51 -1.93 12.02
C ALA A 10 -5.95 -2.16 11.52
N ASP A 11 -6.22 -1.89 10.24
CA ASP A 11 -7.49 -2.20 9.57
C ASP A 11 -7.22 -2.92 8.24
N PRO A 12 -7.25 -4.27 8.24
CA PRO A 12 -7.04 -5.06 7.04
C PRO A 12 -8.10 -4.87 5.96
N GLU A 13 -9.32 -4.48 6.28
CA GLU A 13 -10.38 -4.38 5.28
C GLU A 13 -10.36 -3.01 4.60
N ASN A 14 -10.26 -1.93 5.38
CA ASN A 14 -10.48 -0.58 4.91
C ASN A 14 -9.26 0.34 4.98
N GLY A 15 -8.21 -0.03 5.73
CA GLY A 15 -7.09 0.87 6.04
C GLY A 15 -6.39 1.45 4.80
N LEU A 16 -6.22 0.65 3.74
CA LEU A 16 -5.62 1.14 2.49
C LEU A 16 -6.52 2.15 1.77
N LEU A 17 -7.81 1.86 1.67
CA LEU A 17 -8.80 2.71 1.01
C LEU A 17 -8.94 4.05 1.77
N MET A 18 -9.05 3.97 3.10
CA MET A 18 -9.12 5.15 3.96
C MET A 18 -7.87 6.02 3.83
N GLY A 19 -6.68 5.41 3.82
CA GLY A 19 -5.42 6.14 3.63
C GLY A 19 -5.35 6.87 2.29
N LEU A 20 -5.78 6.23 1.20
CA LEU A 20 -5.89 6.89 -0.11
C LEU A 20 -6.89 8.06 -0.07
N ASN A 21 -8.05 7.87 0.53
CA ASN A 21 -9.08 8.91 0.65
C ASN A 21 -8.62 10.08 1.54
N ALA A 22 -7.77 9.81 2.53
CA ALA A 22 -7.15 10.81 3.39
C ALA A 22 -5.99 11.59 2.74
N GLY A 23 -5.71 11.37 1.45
CA GLY A 23 -4.75 12.16 0.67
C GLY A 23 -3.42 11.47 0.36
N ALA A 24 -3.21 10.23 0.81
CA ALA A 24 -2.07 9.46 0.35
C ALA A 24 -2.16 9.16 -1.15
N ASN A 25 -1.00 8.98 -1.78
CA ASN A 25 -0.89 8.78 -3.22
C ASN A 25 0.06 7.65 -3.62
N VAL A 26 0.60 6.93 -2.63
CA VAL A 26 1.51 5.80 -2.85
C VAL A 26 1.02 4.62 -2.01
N ILE A 27 1.03 3.41 -2.59
CA ILE A 27 0.91 2.14 -1.85
C ILE A 27 2.22 1.39 -2.07
N MET A 28 2.69 0.66 -1.06
CA MET A 28 3.92 -0.13 -1.13
C MET A 28 3.59 -1.63 -1.08
N PRO A 29 3.48 -2.31 -2.23
CA PRO A 29 3.33 -3.76 -2.26
C PRO A 29 4.58 -4.45 -1.70
N ASP A 30 4.38 -5.57 -1.02
CA ASP A 30 5.46 -6.38 -0.48
C ASP A 30 5.94 -7.39 -1.54
N PHE A 31 7.21 -7.24 -1.96
CA PHE A 31 7.88 -8.13 -2.92
C PHE A 31 8.85 -9.09 -2.24
N THR A 32 8.85 -9.17 -0.91
CA THR A 32 9.69 -10.12 -0.17
C THR A 32 9.28 -11.55 -0.56
N PRO A 33 10.24 -12.42 -0.96
CA PRO A 33 9.93 -13.80 -1.30
C PRO A 33 9.31 -14.53 -0.10
N VAL A 34 8.37 -15.45 -0.38
CA VAL A 34 7.54 -16.13 0.64
C VAL A 34 8.39 -16.70 1.79
N ASN A 35 9.52 -17.34 1.46
CA ASN A 35 10.41 -17.99 2.42
C ASN A 35 11.06 -17.01 3.43
N TYR A 36 11.21 -15.74 3.05
CA TYR A 36 11.85 -14.71 3.85
C TYR A 36 10.86 -13.76 4.55
N ARG A 37 9.58 -13.75 4.17
CA ARG A 37 8.56 -12.87 4.78
C ARG A 37 8.51 -12.97 6.30
N LYS A 38 8.68 -14.19 6.83
CA LYS A 38 8.66 -14.44 8.28
C LYS A 38 9.82 -13.78 9.03
N ASN A 39 10.93 -13.49 8.34
CA ASN A 39 12.11 -12.86 8.91
C ASN A 39 11.94 -11.33 9.00
N TYR A 40 10.99 -10.75 8.24
CA TYR A 40 10.72 -9.32 8.21
C TYR A 40 9.42 -8.97 8.95
N LYS A 41 9.35 -9.34 10.23
CA LYS A 41 8.23 -9.09 11.15
C LYS A 41 8.55 -7.95 12.12
N ILE A 42 8.65 -6.73 11.61
CA ILE A 42 8.92 -5.53 12.42
C ILE A 42 7.79 -5.20 13.43
N TYR A 43 6.59 -5.78 13.27
CA TYR A 43 5.49 -5.76 14.23
C TYR A 43 4.59 -7.00 14.05
N ASN A 44 3.80 -7.31 15.08
CA ASN A 44 2.88 -8.46 15.06
C ASN A 44 1.84 -8.32 13.94
N ASN A 45 1.51 -9.45 13.32
CA ASN A 45 0.51 -9.55 12.25
C ASN A 45 0.75 -8.61 11.07
N LYS A 46 2.00 -8.22 10.79
CA LYS A 46 2.34 -7.40 9.62
C LYS A 46 1.68 -7.95 8.36
N THR A 47 0.77 -7.15 7.82
CA THR A 47 -0.03 -7.51 6.65
C THR A 47 0.86 -7.60 5.42
N HIS A 48 0.56 -8.57 4.58
CA HIS A 48 1.17 -8.70 3.27
C HIS A 48 0.27 -8.02 2.22
N ILE A 49 0.75 -6.93 1.62
CA ILE A 49 0.04 -6.23 0.56
C ILE A 49 0.55 -6.75 -0.78
N THR A 50 -0.26 -7.51 -1.50
CA THR A 50 0.08 -7.97 -2.86
C THR A 50 -0.11 -6.85 -3.88
N LEU A 51 0.48 -7.01 -5.07
CA LEU A 51 0.29 -6.06 -6.16
C LEU A 51 -1.17 -6.05 -6.64
N GLU A 52 -1.81 -7.21 -6.66
CA GLU A 52 -3.21 -7.41 -7.06
C GLU A 52 -4.14 -6.66 -6.10
N ARG A 53 -3.95 -6.84 -4.79
CA ARG A 53 -4.72 -6.13 -3.76
C ARG A 53 -4.51 -4.62 -3.84
N ALA A 54 -3.28 -4.16 -4.10
CA ALA A 54 -3.02 -2.74 -4.29
C ALA A 54 -3.81 -2.19 -5.49
N LYS A 55 -3.82 -2.90 -6.63
CA LYS A 55 -4.59 -2.52 -7.83
C LYS A 55 -6.09 -2.45 -7.55
N GLU A 56 -6.65 -3.45 -6.88
CA GLU A 56 -8.06 -3.49 -6.50
C GLU A 56 -8.46 -2.30 -5.62
N ILE A 57 -7.64 -1.97 -4.61
CA ILE A 57 -7.92 -0.83 -3.73
C ILE A 57 -7.83 0.51 -4.50
N ILE A 58 -6.87 0.66 -5.41
CA ILE A 58 -6.75 1.86 -6.24
C ILE A 58 -8.00 2.05 -7.11
N GLN A 59 -8.52 0.97 -7.70
CA GLN A 59 -9.78 0.99 -8.45
C GLN A 59 -10.97 1.35 -7.56
N LYS A 60 -11.09 0.73 -6.37
CA LYS A 60 -12.14 1.05 -5.39
C LYS A 60 -12.08 2.52 -4.90
N ALA A 61 -10.89 3.10 -4.85
CA ALA A 61 -10.69 4.51 -4.52
C ALA A 61 -10.96 5.47 -5.69
N ASN A 62 -11.40 4.97 -6.85
CA ASN A 62 -11.59 5.74 -8.08
C ASN A 62 -10.32 6.51 -8.50
N ARG A 63 -9.15 5.91 -8.33
CA ARG A 63 -7.84 6.51 -8.67
C ARG A 63 -7.19 5.80 -9.83
N ILE A 64 -6.25 6.50 -10.49
CA ILE A 64 -5.50 5.98 -11.63
C ILE A 64 -4.11 5.52 -11.17
N ILE A 65 -3.69 4.35 -11.65
CA ILE A 65 -2.31 3.88 -11.49
C ILE A 65 -1.42 4.64 -12.48
N SER A 66 -0.43 5.37 -11.96
CA SER A 66 0.53 6.05 -12.83
C SER A 66 1.49 5.03 -13.47
N SER A 67 1.76 5.21 -14.76
CA SER A 67 2.80 4.48 -15.52
C SER A 67 4.18 5.15 -15.44
N HIS A 68 4.26 6.36 -14.88
CA HIS A 68 5.52 7.07 -14.68
C HIS A 68 6.19 6.61 -13.38
N LYS A 69 7.50 6.86 -13.27
CA LYS A 69 8.32 6.43 -12.12
C LYS A 69 7.80 6.90 -10.76
N GLY A 70 7.10 8.04 -10.70
CA GLY A 70 6.41 8.50 -9.49
C GLY A 70 7.33 8.83 -8.31
N ASP A 71 8.61 9.09 -8.57
CA ASP A 71 9.66 9.36 -7.58
C ASP A 71 9.74 10.83 -7.14
N THR A 72 8.95 11.71 -7.76
CA THR A 72 8.99 13.15 -7.53
C THR A 72 7.64 13.67 -7.06
N LEU A 73 7.64 14.61 -6.11
CA LEU A 73 6.43 15.37 -5.78
C LEU A 73 5.96 16.13 -7.02
N LYS A 74 4.66 16.08 -7.31
CA LYS A 74 4.10 16.93 -8.36
C LYS A 74 4.34 18.38 -7.95
N ARG A 75 5.06 19.12 -8.79
CA ARG A 75 5.26 20.56 -8.59
C ARG A 75 3.90 21.25 -8.68
N PRO A 76 3.60 22.21 -7.80
CA PRO A 76 2.38 22.99 -7.86
C PRO A 76 2.28 23.77 -9.18
#